data_AF-A0A929NZE0-F1
#
_entry.id   AF-A0A929NZE0-F1
#
_cell.length_a   1.000
_cell.length_b   1.000
_cell.length_c   1.000
_cell.angle_alpha   90.00
_cell.angle_beta   90.00
_cell.angle_gamma   90.00
#
_symmetry.space_group_name_H-M   'P 1'
#
loop_
_entity.id
_entity.type
_entity.pdbx_description
1 polymer ?
#
loop_
_entity_poly.entity_id
_entity_poly.type
_entity_poly.pdbx_seq_one_letter_code
_entity_poly.pdbx_strand_id
1 'polypeptide(L)'
;MAYKTIIEDNIDVLIAGAGLGGTGAAFEARYWGKDKKIVIAEKANIDRSGAVAQGLYAINCYMGTRFDENNPEDHVRYARMD
;
A
#
# COMPACT_ATOMS: atom_id res chain seq x y z
N MET A 1 -13.62 -18.66 -23.40
CA MET A 1 -13.73 -17.19 -23.42
C MET A 1 -12.33 -16.62 -23.50
N ALA A 2 -12.02 -15.79 -24.50
CA ALA A 2 -10.74 -15.09 -24.54
C ALA A 2 -10.74 -14.01 -23.44
N TYR A 3 -9.66 -13.91 -22.67
CA TYR A 3 -9.49 -12.88 -21.66
C TYR A 3 -9.35 -11.52 -22.37
N LYS A 4 -10.08 -10.50 -21.90
CA LYS A 4 -9.91 -9.14 -22.41
C LYS A 4 -8.52 -8.64 -22.03
N THR A 5 -7.66 -8.41 -23.01
CA THR A 5 -6.38 -7.73 -22.79
C THR A 5 -6.61 -6.23 -22.75
N ILE A 6 -6.08 -5.55 -21.73
CA ILE A 6 -6.10 -4.09 -21.61
C ILE A 6 -4.69 -3.59 -21.95
N ILE A 7 -4.59 -2.67 -22.90
CA ILE A 7 -3.35 -2.00 -23.28
C ILE A 7 -3.52 -0.54 -22.88
N GLU A 8 -2.57 -0.02 -22.11
CA GLU A 8 -2.62 1.32 -21.56
C GLU A 8 -1.26 2.00 -21.74
N ASP A 9 -1.23 3.04 -22.57
CA ASP A 9 0.02 3.72 -22.94
C ASP A 9 0.29 4.95 -22.06
N ASN A 10 1.53 5.46 -22.07
CA ASN A 10 1.91 6.71 -21.40
C ASN A 10 1.61 6.73 -19.89
N ILE A 11 1.79 5.60 -19.21
CA ILE A 11 1.64 5.50 -17.76
C ILE A 11 2.84 6.20 -17.09
N ASP A 12 2.59 7.21 -16.27
CA ASP A 12 3.64 7.85 -15.46
C ASP A 12 3.99 6.99 -14.24
N VAL A 13 2.99 6.38 -13.60
CA VAL A 13 3.16 5.50 -12.42
C VAL A 13 2.29 4.25 -12.54
N LEU A 14 2.93 3.08 -12.55
CA LEU A 14 2.26 1.79 -12.48
C LEU A 14 2.39 1.19 -11.09
N ILE A 15 1.27 0.82 -10.50
CA ILE A 15 1.21 0.11 -9.22
C ILE A 15 0.75 -1.32 -9.49
N ALA A 16 1.69 -2.25 -9.44
CA ALA A 16 1.44 -3.67 -9.65
C ALA A 16 1.08 -4.36 -8.32
N GLY A 17 -0.21 -4.59 -8.10
CA GLY A 17 -0.79 -5.14 -6.87
C GLY A 17 -1.33 -4.06 -5.94
N ALA A 18 -2.57 -4.23 -5.50
CA ALA A 18 -3.34 -3.30 -4.68
C ALA A 18 -3.65 -3.87 -3.29
N GLY A 19 -2.70 -4.58 -2.70
CA GLY A 19 -2.71 -4.89 -1.26
C GLY A 19 -2.37 -3.65 -0.43
N LEU A 20 -2.09 -3.83 0.88
CA LEU A 20 -1.84 -2.72 1.83
C LEU A 20 -0.80 -1.70 1.32
N GLY A 21 0.34 -2.17 0.82
CA GLY A 21 1.39 -1.28 0.30
C GLY A 21 1.02 -0.60 -1.02
N GLY A 22 0.33 -1.33 -1.91
CA GLY A 22 -0.07 -0.81 -3.22
C GLY A 22 -1.16 0.25 -3.15
N THR A 23 -2.16 0.07 -2.27
CA THR A 23 -3.20 1.08 -2.05
C THR A 23 -2.63 2.32 -1.36
N GLY A 24 -1.69 2.16 -0.43
CA GLY A 24 -0.94 3.29 0.15
C GLY A 24 -0.14 4.06 -0.90
N ALA A 25 0.58 3.34 -1.77
CA ALA A 25 1.29 3.95 -2.89
C ALA A 25 0.34 4.68 -3.85
N ALA A 26 -0.82 4.12 -4.16
CA ALA A 26 -1.83 4.75 -5.03
C ALA A 26 -2.38 6.05 -4.43
N PHE A 27 -2.66 6.03 -3.14
CA PHE A 27 -3.16 7.19 -2.40
C PHE A 27 -2.15 8.35 -2.45
N GLU A 28 -0.91 8.10 -2.04
CA GLU A 28 0.14 9.13 -2.04
C GLU A 28 0.53 9.56 -3.46
N ALA A 29 0.68 8.61 -4.38
CA ALA A 29 1.00 8.93 -5.76
C ALA A 29 -0.09 9.83 -6.37
N ARG A 30 -1.37 9.66 -5.99
CA ARG A 30 -2.41 10.57 -6.47
C ARG A 30 -2.31 11.97 -5.88
N TYR A 31 -2.04 12.08 -4.58
CA TYR A 31 -1.86 13.37 -3.93
C TYR A 31 -0.73 14.19 -4.56
N TRP A 32 0.45 13.59 -4.72
CA TRP A 32 1.63 14.27 -5.27
C TRP A 32 1.65 14.36 -6.79
N GLY A 33 1.14 13.31 -7.45
CA GLY A 33 1.20 13.17 -8.89
C GLY A 33 0.21 14.05 -9.66
N LYS A 34 -0.84 14.59 -9.03
CA LYS A 34 -1.76 15.56 -9.66
C LYS A 34 -2.27 15.16 -11.06
N ASP A 35 -1.69 15.70 -12.12
CA ASP A 35 -2.05 15.47 -13.53
C ASP A 35 -1.45 14.18 -14.12
N LYS A 36 -0.54 13.52 -13.40
CA LYS A 36 0.09 12.27 -13.81
C LYS A 36 -0.92 11.14 -14.00
N LYS A 37 -0.69 10.30 -15.00
CA LYS A 37 -1.46 9.08 -15.25
C LYS A 37 -0.98 7.95 -14.33
N ILE A 38 -1.83 7.58 -13.37
CA ILE A 38 -1.55 6.54 -12.40
C ILE A 38 -2.47 5.35 -12.66
N VAL A 39 -1.89 4.18 -12.82
CA VAL A 39 -2.62 2.94 -13.11
C VAL A 39 -2.32 1.91 -12.04
N ILE A 40 -3.38 1.29 -11.52
CA ILE A 40 -3.30 0.16 -10.59
C ILE A 40 -3.64 -1.11 -11.38
N ALA A 41 -2.73 -2.08 -11.35
CA ALA A 41 -2.95 -3.41 -11.90
C ALA A 41 -3.10 -4.42 -10.76
N GLU A 42 -4.33 -4.83 -10.46
CA GLU A 42 -4.65 -5.85 -9.45
C GLU A 42 -5.20 -7.10 -10.14
N LYS A 43 -4.73 -8.28 -9.72
CA LYS A 43 -5.16 -9.57 -10.29
C LYS A 43 -6.52 -10.03 -9.76
N ALA A 44 -6.92 -9.53 -8.60
CA ALA A 44 -8.19 -9.84 -7.93
C ALA A 44 -9.11 -8.60 -7.88
N ASN A 45 -10.16 -8.64 -7.05
CA ASN A 45 -10.92 -7.44 -6.71
C ASN A 45 -10.25 -6.72 -5.54
N ILE A 46 -9.88 -5.45 -5.74
CA ILE A 46 -9.19 -4.60 -4.75
C ILE A 46 -9.91 -4.61 -3.40
N ASP A 47 -11.25 -4.64 -3.37
CA ASP A 47 -12.06 -4.63 -2.14
C ASP A 47 -11.64 -5.71 -1.12
N ARG A 48 -11.15 -6.86 -1.61
CA ARG A 48 -10.79 -8.02 -0.78
C ARG A 48 -9.52 -8.73 -1.27
N SER A 49 -8.65 -8.06 -2.03
CA SER A 49 -7.39 -8.65 -2.50
C SER A 49 -6.31 -8.72 -1.41
N GLY A 50 -5.40 -9.68 -1.51
CA GLY A 50 -4.18 -9.74 -0.70
C GLY A 50 -4.37 -10.23 0.74
N ALA A 51 -3.37 -9.99 1.59
CA ALA A 51 -3.26 -10.57 2.94
C ALA A 51 -4.36 -10.11 3.92
N VAL A 52 -4.97 -8.96 3.66
CA VAL A 52 -5.99 -8.34 4.54
C VAL A 52 -7.41 -8.70 4.08
N ALA A 53 -7.58 -9.66 3.17
CA ALA A 53 -8.88 -10.08 2.65
C ALA A 53 -9.89 -10.44 3.75
N GLN A 54 -9.46 -11.09 4.83
CA GLN A 54 -10.32 -11.48 5.95
C GLN A 54 -10.42 -10.41 7.05
N GLY A 55 -9.65 -9.32 6.92
CA GLY A 55 -9.39 -8.38 8.01
C GLY A 55 -8.24 -8.83 8.92
N LEU A 56 -7.94 -8.01 9.91
CA LEU A 56 -6.93 -8.26 10.95
C LEU A 56 -7.52 -7.83 12.30
N TYR A 57 -7.10 -8.50 13.38
CA TYR A 57 -7.55 -8.17 14.74
C TYR A 57 -6.72 -7.09 15.43
N ALA A 58 -5.56 -6.73 14.87
CA ALA A 58 -4.64 -5.76 15.44
C ALA A 58 -3.88 -4.98 14.36
N ILE A 59 -3.41 -3.79 14.74
CA ILE A 59 -2.39 -3.04 14.00
C ILE A 59 -1.06 -3.30 14.71
N ASN A 60 -0.20 -4.10 14.10
CA ASN A 60 1.03 -4.57 14.77
C ASN A 60 2.13 -3.50 14.87
N CYS A 61 2.06 -2.45 14.05
CA CYS A 61 3.05 -1.36 14.08
C CYS A 61 2.33 -0.05 14.39
N TYR A 62 2.40 0.35 15.65
CA TYR A 62 1.88 1.61 16.16
C TYR A 62 2.84 2.11 17.24
N MET A 63 3.47 3.27 17.03
CA MET A 63 4.49 3.79 17.95
C MET A 63 3.91 4.53 19.16
N GLY A 64 2.65 5.01 19.08
CA GLY A 64 2.05 5.77 20.17
C GLY A 64 2.76 7.10 20.49
N THR A 65 3.57 7.64 19.58
CA THR A 65 4.45 8.81 19.79
C THR A 65 3.69 10.05 20.26
N ARG A 66 2.43 10.21 19.81
CA ARG A 66 1.54 11.30 20.26
C ARG A 66 1.20 11.21 21.76
N PHE A 67 1.25 10.01 22.33
CA PHE A 67 0.93 9.70 23.72
C PHE A 67 2.18 9.44 24.56
N ASP A 68 3.37 9.78 24.03
CA ASP A 68 4.65 9.61 24.72
C ASP A 68 4.95 8.13 25.09
N GLU A 69 4.50 7.17 24.26
CA GLU A 69 4.68 5.74 24.51
C GLU A 69 6.04 5.19 24.00
N ASN A 70 6.32 5.32 22.69
CA ASN A 70 7.59 4.89 22.08
C ASN A 70 8.10 5.89 21.04
N ASN A 71 9.42 5.97 20.88
CA ASN A 71 10.07 6.76 19.84
C ASN A 71 10.47 5.90 18.62
N PRO A 72 10.67 6.51 17.44
CA PRO A 72 11.15 5.80 16.26
C PRO A 72 12.45 5.02 16.50
N GLU A 73 13.36 5.57 17.29
CA GLU A 73 14.63 4.95 17.66
C GLU A 73 14.42 3.64 18.43
N ASP A 74 13.40 3.56 19.28
CA ASP A 74 13.06 2.36 20.04
C ASP A 74 12.57 1.25 19.10
N HIS A 75 11.77 1.61 18.09
CA HIS A 75 11.31 0.66 17.07
C HIS A 75 12.47 0.15 16.21
N VAL A 76 13.42 1.01 15.86
CA VAL A 76 14.62 0.62 15.09
C VAL A 76 15.49 -0.35 15.90
N ARG A 77 15.71 -0.09 17.20
CA ARG A 77 16.43 -1.02 18.09
C ARG A 77 15.71 -2.37 18.20
N TYR A 78 14.41 -2.35 18.44
CA TYR A 78 13.58 -3.55 18.47
C TYR A 78 13.70 -4.38 17.16
N ALA A 79 13.59 -3.74 16.00
CA ALA A 79 13.63 -4.42 14.70
C ALA A 79 15.02 -4.98 14.37
N ARG A 80 16.09 -4.32 14.80
CA ARG A 80 17.47 -4.78 14.63
C ARG A 80 17.90 -5.80 15.68
N MET A 81 17.16 -5.90 16.79
CA MET A 81 17.47 -6.72 17.96
C MET A 81 18.79 -6.29 18.65
N ASP A 82 19.02 -4.98 18.77
CA ASP A 82 20.23 -4.37 19.38
C ASP A 82 19.94 -3.35 20.49
#